data_AF-A0A6P4ZU38-F1
#
_entry.id   AF-A0A6P4ZU38-F1
#
_cell.length_a   1.000
_cell.length_b   1.000
_cell.length_c   1.000
_cell.angle_alpha   90.00
_cell.angle_beta   90.00
_cell.angle_gamma   90.00
#
_symmetry.space_group_name_H-M   'P 1'
#
loop_
_entity.id
_entity.type
_entity.pdbx_description
1 polymer ?
#
loop_
_entity_poly.entity_id
_entity_poly.type
_entity_poly.pdbx_seq_one_letter_code
_entity_poly.pdbx_strand_id
1 'polypeptide(L)'
;MGSLTSFPPELLAHILSFLPGKDLATAAKVCKAFHEASKVDFVWQRCIHREFGVSCNSSLSPREVYTKLLHNYGFLLGTWQIEIKPYGGLVHVKFENNKLLGLQYGAPHDPHVEWPMMVKELFHVMLDEEGNTTISCLQGPQGPHKGQIPLLNASAARFMSKCCCPDLHRHPQGREREFLEWCREEMGMSEEDIMFQHMQELLFMKFMIINQYQFCYVYKKLTIPPHLPDQLVAPGLFKGTYGSHGLEVVLLTYDRNYIHCKKITGDPNVPASQLSVLVDTKKPLILDEEQQVDPAELARATEEADKEEEETNGNSASCNTNQPQEGGASGSDHNVSQQHLPQSQPFAIPEGFRERGINYPKTCKMRFCGTGLIAGHGFTSPSRTPGHFVVFDNNNFGFLWLELRSLSVYSRVMENLD
;
A
#
# COMPACT_ATOMS: atom_id res chain seq x y z
N MET A 1 -32.77 19.94 41.76
CA MET A 1 -31.72 19.66 40.75
C MET A 1 -31.45 18.17 40.75
N GLY A 2 -31.53 17.49 39.61
CA GLY A 2 -31.21 16.06 39.50
C GLY A 2 -29.70 15.84 39.45
N SER A 3 -29.20 14.82 40.16
CA SER A 3 -27.80 14.38 40.10
C SER A 3 -27.61 13.43 38.91
N LEU A 4 -26.44 13.38 38.28
CA LEU A 4 -26.18 12.41 37.21
C LEU A 4 -26.38 10.97 37.71
N THR A 5 -26.11 10.71 38.98
CA THR A 5 -26.28 9.40 39.62
C THR A 5 -27.74 8.99 39.82
N SER A 6 -28.72 9.88 39.59
CA SER A 6 -30.15 9.52 39.64
C SER A 6 -30.67 8.96 38.32
N PHE A 7 -29.86 8.93 37.26
CA PHE A 7 -30.26 8.28 36.01
C PHE A 7 -30.26 6.75 36.13
N PRO A 8 -31.16 6.06 35.40
CA PRO A 8 -31.11 4.60 35.26
C PRO A 8 -29.75 4.10 34.75
N PRO A 9 -29.31 2.89 35.15
CA PRO A 9 -28.04 2.31 34.72
C PRO A 9 -27.83 2.27 33.20
N GLU A 10 -28.90 2.08 32.42
CA GLU A 10 -28.88 2.03 30.96
C GLU A 10 -28.53 3.40 30.36
N LEU A 11 -29.07 4.48 30.92
CA LEU A 11 -28.73 5.84 30.49
C LEU A 11 -27.30 6.19 30.91
N LEU A 12 -26.88 5.77 32.11
CA LEU A 12 -25.49 5.93 32.53
C LEU A 12 -24.53 5.20 31.60
N ALA A 13 -24.79 3.93 31.27
CA ALA A 13 -23.99 3.17 30.33
C ALA A 13 -23.98 3.82 28.94
N HIS A 14 -25.13 4.29 28.44
CA HIS A 14 -25.21 5.00 27.17
C HIS A 14 -24.36 6.27 27.17
N ILE A 15 -24.44 7.10 28.22
CA ILE A 15 -23.61 8.31 28.38
C ILE A 15 -22.12 7.95 28.42
N LEU A 16 -21.75 6.95 29.23
CA LEU A 16 -20.35 6.50 29.35
C LEU A 16 -19.81 5.94 28.03
N SER A 17 -20.65 5.39 27.15
CA SER A 17 -20.23 4.87 25.85
C SER A 17 -19.67 5.94 24.89
N PHE A 18 -19.92 7.22 25.17
CA PHE A 18 -19.37 8.34 24.42
C PHE A 18 -17.97 8.78 24.91
N LEU A 19 -17.49 8.26 26.04
CA LEU A 19 -16.19 8.62 26.60
C LEU A 19 -15.04 7.77 26.00
N PRO A 20 -13.86 8.37 25.72
CA PRO A 20 -12.61 7.65 25.49
C PRO A 20 -12.27 6.68 26.61
N GLY A 21 -11.55 5.59 26.34
CA GLY A 21 -11.30 4.56 27.35
C GLY A 21 -10.52 5.07 28.56
N LYS A 22 -9.62 6.04 28.39
CA LYS A 22 -8.92 6.72 29.51
C LYS A 22 -9.90 7.49 30.42
N ASP A 23 -10.86 8.19 29.82
CA ASP A 23 -11.87 8.96 30.53
C ASP A 23 -12.91 8.04 31.18
N LEU A 24 -13.26 6.93 30.51
CA LEU A 24 -14.10 5.87 31.05
C LEU A 24 -13.46 5.25 32.31
N ALA A 25 -12.15 4.97 32.28
CA ALA A 25 -11.42 4.47 33.44
C ALA A 25 -11.40 5.48 34.60
N THR A 26 -11.42 6.78 34.29
CA THR A 26 -11.51 7.85 35.30
C THR A 26 -12.92 7.94 35.88
N ALA A 27 -13.95 7.95 35.02
CA ALA A 27 -15.36 7.96 35.42
C ALA A 27 -15.73 6.75 36.30
N ALA A 28 -15.22 5.56 35.97
CA ALA A 28 -15.44 4.33 36.73
C ALA A 28 -14.91 4.38 38.17
N LYS A 29 -14.03 5.33 38.50
CA LYS A 29 -13.48 5.55 39.85
C LYS A 29 -14.28 6.55 40.69
N VAL A 30 -15.24 7.28 40.09
CA VAL A 30 -15.95 8.39 40.75
C VAL A 30 -16.95 7.88 41.78
N CYS A 31 -17.78 6.89 41.40
CA CYS A 31 -18.80 6.34 42.30
C CYS A 31 -19.23 4.93 41.87
N LYS A 32 -19.95 4.22 42.75
CA LYS A 32 -20.46 2.87 42.49
C LYS A 32 -21.35 2.80 41.24
N ALA A 33 -22.21 3.81 41.02
CA ALA A 33 -23.11 3.82 39.87
C ALA A 33 -22.35 3.85 38.53
N PHE A 34 -21.32 4.70 38.43
CA PHE A 34 -20.48 4.75 37.23
C PHE A 34 -19.59 3.53 37.10
N HIS A 35 -19.10 2.98 38.22
CA HIS A 35 -18.33 1.75 38.21
C HIS A 35 -19.14 0.59 37.61
N GLU A 36 -20.37 0.36 38.08
CA GLU A 36 -21.23 -0.70 37.54
C GLU A 36 -21.66 -0.42 36.08
N ALA A 37 -22.04 0.82 35.76
CA ALA A 37 -22.40 1.20 34.39
C ALA A 37 -21.22 1.02 33.41
N SER A 38 -19.98 1.24 33.86
CA SER A 38 -18.78 1.02 33.05
C SER A 38 -18.49 -0.46 32.77
N LYS A 39 -19.09 -1.41 33.49
CA LYS A 39 -18.89 -2.86 33.24
C LYS A 39 -19.74 -3.39 32.08
N VAL A 40 -20.71 -2.62 31.61
CA VAL A 40 -21.58 -3.04 30.51
C VAL A 40 -20.76 -3.16 29.22
N ASP A 41 -20.79 -4.34 28.60
CA ASP A 41 -19.99 -4.66 27.41
C ASP A 41 -20.19 -3.70 26.25
N PHE A 42 -21.43 -3.24 26.03
CA PHE A 42 -21.78 -2.25 25.00
C PHE A 42 -20.94 -0.97 25.09
N VAL A 43 -20.57 -0.54 26.31
CA VAL A 43 -19.74 0.65 26.52
C VAL A 43 -18.36 0.44 25.90
N TRP A 44 -17.75 -0.72 26.16
CA TRP A 44 -16.42 -1.07 25.65
C TRP A 44 -16.45 -1.43 24.17
N GLN A 45 -17.50 -2.06 23.66
CA GLN A 45 -17.67 -2.27 22.22
C GLN A 45 -17.67 -0.95 21.44
N ARG A 46 -18.41 0.05 21.91
CA ARG A 46 -18.40 1.40 21.31
C ARG A 46 -17.06 2.09 21.46
N CYS A 47 -16.40 1.93 22.61
CA CYS A 47 -15.07 2.47 22.85
C CYS A 47 -14.05 1.89 21.85
N ILE A 48 -14.05 0.56 21.66
CA ILE A 48 -13.20 -0.15 20.70
C ILE A 48 -13.46 0.35 19.28
N HIS A 49 -14.72 0.37 18.86
CA HIS A 49 -15.08 0.79 17.52
C HIS A 49 -14.67 2.24 17.22
N ARG A 50 -14.90 3.16 18.16
CA ARG A 50 -14.57 4.57 17.98
C ARG A 50 -13.06 4.82 17.93
N GLU A 51 -12.28 4.15 18.79
CA GLU A 51 -10.84 4.44 18.92
C GLU A 51 -9.97 3.65 17.95
N PHE A 52 -10.42 2.45 17.54
CA PHE A 52 -9.62 1.54 16.72
C PHE A 52 -10.27 1.17 15.39
N GLY A 53 -11.53 1.55 15.15
CA GLY A 53 -12.23 1.24 13.91
C GLY A 53 -12.61 -0.24 13.74
N VAL A 54 -12.46 -1.07 14.79
CA VAL A 54 -12.68 -2.53 14.72
C VAL A 54 -13.94 -2.93 15.49
N SER A 55 -14.58 -4.01 15.03
CA SER A 55 -15.69 -4.64 15.74
C SER A 55 -15.17 -5.72 16.69
N CYS A 56 -15.67 -5.74 17.93
CA CYS A 56 -15.26 -6.71 18.94
C CYS A 56 -16.11 -8.00 18.86
N ASN A 57 -15.79 -8.86 17.90
CA ASN A 57 -16.36 -10.22 17.79
C ASN A 57 -15.44 -11.21 18.51
N SER A 58 -15.42 -11.13 19.84
CA SER A 58 -14.49 -11.86 20.71
C SER A 58 -15.25 -12.84 21.60
N SER A 59 -14.62 -13.97 21.93
CA SER A 59 -15.10 -14.85 23.00
C SER A 59 -14.87 -14.25 24.41
N LEU A 60 -13.96 -13.28 24.53
CA LEU A 60 -13.62 -12.58 25.76
C LEU A 60 -14.45 -11.31 25.92
N SER A 61 -14.52 -10.79 27.15
CA SER A 61 -15.24 -9.54 27.38
C SER A 61 -14.59 -8.38 26.60
N PRO A 62 -15.37 -7.50 25.95
CA PRO A 62 -14.84 -6.33 25.23
C PRO A 62 -13.95 -5.44 26.11
N ARG A 63 -14.24 -5.38 27.42
CA ARG A 63 -13.39 -4.69 28.39
C ARG A 63 -11.99 -5.28 28.47
N GLU A 64 -11.86 -6.61 28.50
CA GLU A 64 -10.57 -7.28 28.54
C GLU A 64 -9.81 -7.11 27.22
N VAL A 65 -10.49 -7.25 26.08
CA VAL A 65 -9.90 -6.99 24.76
C VAL A 65 -9.36 -5.56 24.69
N TYR A 66 -10.13 -4.57 25.13
CA TYR A 66 -9.67 -3.19 25.16
C TYR A 66 -8.45 -3.02 26.08
N THR A 67 -8.57 -3.42 27.34
CA THR A 67 -7.58 -3.08 28.38
C THR A 67 -6.28 -3.89 28.29
N LYS A 68 -6.36 -5.15 27.86
CA LYS A 68 -5.21 -6.06 27.82
C LYS A 68 -4.52 -6.07 26.44
N LEU A 69 -5.28 -5.90 25.35
CA LEU A 69 -4.76 -5.99 23.99
C LEU A 69 -4.75 -4.63 23.26
N LEU A 70 -5.91 -4.07 22.94
CA LEU A 70 -6.01 -2.93 22.01
C LEU A 70 -5.44 -1.62 22.56
N HIS A 71 -5.58 -1.35 23.87
CA HIS A 71 -4.96 -0.17 24.48
C HIS A 71 -3.44 -0.19 24.36
N ASN A 72 -2.83 -1.38 24.44
CA ASN A 72 -1.37 -1.53 24.45
C ASN A 72 -0.78 -1.74 23.05
N TYR A 73 -1.51 -2.39 22.15
CA TYR A 73 -1.02 -2.83 20.85
C TYR A 73 -1.89 -2.36 19.67
N GLY A 74 -3.00 -1.66 19.91
CA GLY A 74 -3.89 -1.16 18.87
C GLY A 74 -3.23 -0.16 17.92
N PHE A 75 -2.11 0.45 18.33
CA PHE A 75 -1.28 1.27 17.44
C PHE A 75 -0.72 0.49 16.24
N LEU A 76 -0.72 -0.84 16.29
CA LEU A 76 -0.31 -1.72 15.19
C LEU A 76 -1.35 -1.77 14.07
N LEU A 77 -2.63 -1.46 14.33
CA LEU A 77 -3.71 -1.62 13.36
C LEU A 77 -3.51 -0.80 12.08
N GLY A 78 -3.99 -1.36 10.96
CA GLY A 78 -4.02 -0.76 9.63
C GLY A 78 -2.83 -1.16 8.75
N THR A 79 -2.56 -0.34 7.73
CA THR A 79 -1.62 -0.70 6.66
C THR A 79 -0.24 -0.06 6.82
N TRP A 80 0.78 -0.81 6.43
CA TRP A 80 2.19 -0.52 6.65
C TRP A 80 3.03 -0.95 5.45
N GLN A 81 4.14 -0.24 5.25
CA GLN A 81 5.21 -0.62 4.34
C GLN A 81 6.40 -1.14 5.16
N ILE A 82 6.91 -2.33 4.83
CA ILE A 82 8.13 -2.87 5.44
C ILE A 82 9.35 -2.15 4.87
N GLU A 83 10.31 -1.80 5.72
CA GLU A 83 11.54 -1.12 5.33
C GLU A 83 12.69 -2.07 5.00
N ILE A 84 12.44 -2.98 4.04
CA ILE A 84 13.47 -3.86 3.48
C ILE A 84 14.05 -3.18 2.24
N LYS A 85 15.27 -2.65 2.30
CA LYS A 85 15.89 -2.07 1.09
C LYS A 85 16.49 -3.16 0.20
N PRO A 86 16.31 -3.10 -1.14
CA PRO A 86 15.47 -2.16 -1.91
C PRO A 86 13.99 -2.58 -2.04
N TYR A 87 13.61 -3.76 -1.55
CA TYR A 87 12.38 -4.45 -1.93
C TYR A 87 11.05 -3.95 -1.33
N GLY A 88 11.07 -3.29 -0.19
CA GLY A 88 9.86 -2.91 0.54
C GLY A 88 9.03 -4.11 1.01
N GLY A 89 7.72 -3.94 1.04
CA GLY A 89 6.75 -4.96 1.44
C GLY A 89 5.45 -4.32 1.91
N LEU A 90 4.30 -4.90 1.59
CA LEU A 90 2.99 -4.43 2.02
C LEU A 90 2.48 -5.30 3.18
N VAL A 91 2.11 -4.68 4.30
CA VAL A 91 1.58 -5.39 5.47
C VAL A 91 0.33 -4.71 5.97
N HIS A 92 -0.68 -5.50 6.30
CA HIS A 92 -1.86 -5.02 6.99
C HIS A 92 -2.05 -5.77 8.30
N VAL A 93 -2.29 -5.03 9.38
CA VAL A 93 -2.57 -5.59 10.69
C VAL A 93 -4.04 -5.40 11.00
N LYS A 94 -4.75 -6.51 11.15
CA LYS A 94 -6.18 -6.53 11.49
C LYS A 94 -6.42 -7.16 12.85
N PHE A 95 -7.55 -6.81 13.47
CA PHE A 95 -8.04 -7.48 14.67
C PHE A 95 -9.08 -8.54 14.30
N GLU A 96 -8.86 -9.78 14.73
CA GLU A 96 -9.77 -10.91 14.52
C GLU A 96 -9.55 -11.96 15.62
N ASN A 97 -10.62 -12.56 16.17
CA ASN A 97 -10.52 -13.68 17.11
C ASN A 97 -9.49 -13.47 18.25
N ASN A 98 -9.59 -12.35 18.97
CA ASN A 98 -8.71 -12.01 20.12
C ASN A 98 -7.24 -11.79 19.76
N LYS A 99 -6.90 -11.69 18.47
CA LYS A 99 -5.54 -11.42 18.01
C LYS A 99 -5.47 -10.21 17.07
N LEU A 100 -4.38 -9.46 17.20
CA LEU A 100 -3.87 -8.59 16.15
C LEU A 100 -2.99 -9.44 15.25
N LEU A 101 -3.35 -9.58 13.98
CA LEU A 101 -2.67 -10.45 13.02
C LEU A 101 -1.98 -9.59 11.95
N GLY A 102 -0.66 -9.68 11.86
CA GLY A 102 0.14 -9.01 10.83
C GLY A 102 0.25 -9.89 9.58
N LEU A 103 -0.37 -9.44 8.49
CA LEU A 103 -0.41 -10.16 7.22
C LEU A 103 0.42 -9.41 6.18
N GLN A 104 1.39 -10.09 5.57
CA GLN A 104 2.09 -9.59 4.39
C GLN A 104 1.30 -9.93 3.13
N TYR A 105 1.13 -8.93 2.28
CA TYR A 105 0.49 -9.05 0.97
C TYR A 105 1.57 -8.93 -0.11
N GLY A 106 1.85 -10.04 -0.80
CA GLY A 106 2.73 -10.11 -1.96
C GLY A 106 1.94 -10.02 -3.27
N ALA A 107 2.59 -9.52 -4.32
CA ALA A 107 2.00 -9.59 -5.66
C ALA A 107 1.80 -11.06 -6.08
N PRO A 108 0.82 -11.38 -6.94
CA PRO A 108 0.67 -12.71 -7.50
C PRO A 108 1.88 -13.09 -8.39
N HIS A 109 1.89 -14.33 -8.87
CA HIS A 109 2.92 -14.81 -9.79
C HIS A 109 2.86 -14.05 -11.12
N ASP A 110 4.02 -13.60 -11.60
CA ASP A 110 4.15 -12.91 -12.88
C ASP A 110 3.70 -13.83 -14.03
N PRO A 111 2.96 -13.32 -15.04
CA PRO A 111 2.59 -11.91 -15.26
C PRO A 111 1.16 -11.56 -14.79
N HIS A 112 0.53 -12.36 -13.93
CA HIS A 112 -0.92 -12.30 -13.65
C HIS A 112 -1.34 -11.16 -12.71
N VAL A 113 -1.24 -9.90 -13.15
CA VAL A 113 -1.60 -8.71 -12.36
C VAL A 113 -3.05 -8.69 -11.87
N GLU A 114 -3.95 -9.39 -12.56
CA GLU A 114 -5.37 -9.50 -12.24
C GLU A 114 -5.65 -10.48 -11.08
N TRP A 115 -4.70 -11.35 -10.74
CA TRP A 115 -4.90 -12.33 -9.68
C TRP A 115 -4.91 -11.70 -8.28
N PRO A 116 -5.54 -12.37 -7.29
CA PRO A 116 -5.50 -11.93 -5.90
C PRO A 116 -4.08 -11.85 -5.34
N MET A 117 -3.87 -11.00 -4.34
CA MET A 117 -2.60 -10.90 -3.64
C MET A 117 -2.29 -12.21 -2.89
N MET A 118 -1.02 -12.59 -2.86
CA MET A 118 -0.55 -13.66 -2.00
C MET A 118 -0.49 -13.18 -0.55
N VAL A 119 -0.91 -14.01 0.42
CA VAL A 119 -0.98 -13.63 1.83
C VAL A 119 -0.09 -14.53 2.67
N LYS A 120 0.75 -13.93 3.51
CA LYS A 120 1.62 -14.63 4.48
C LYS A 120 1.46 -14.05 5.87
N GLU A 121 1.26 -14.90 6.88
CA GLU A 121 1.20 -14.43 8.26
C GLU A 121 2.62 -14.17 8.80
N LEU A 122 2.86 -12.97 9.31
CA LEU A 122 4.18 -12.58 9.85
C LEU A 122 4.28 -12.78 11.35
N PHE A 123 3.27 -12.29 12.07
CA PHE A 123 3.22 -12.32 13.52
C PHE A 123 1.78 -12.18 14.00
N HIS A 124 1.54 -12.52 15.26
CA HIS A 124 0.33 -12.12 15.95
C HIS A 124 0.60 -11.67 17.38
N VAL A 125 -0.27 -10.79 17.89
CA VAL A 125 -0.39 -10.45 19.30
C VAL A 125 -1.75 -10.97 19.77
N MET A 126 -1.76 -11.99 20.61
CA MET A 126 -2.99 -12.69 21.01
C MET A 126 -3.24 -12.52 22.51
N LEU A 127 -4.51 -12.33 22.85
CA LEU A 127 -5.01 -12.46 24.22
C LEU A 127 -5.52 -13.89 24.40
N ASP A 128 -4.86 -14.67 25.25
CA ASP A 128 -5.24 -16.06 25.56
C ASP A 128 -6.44 -16.15 26.51
N GLU A 129 -6.91 -17.38 26.75
CA GLU A 129 -8.09 -17.65 27.60
C GLU A 129 -7.83 -17.31 29.08
N GLU A 130 -6.57 -17.38 29.52
CA GLU A 130 -6.14 -16.95 30.84
C GLU A 130 -6.02 -15.41 30.98
N GLY A 131 -6.18 -14.69 29.87
CA GLY A 131 -6.14 -13.24 29.80
C GLY A 131 -4.72 -12.66 29.82
N ASN A 132 -3.71 -13.43 29.40
CA ASN A 132 -2.36 -12.96 29.14
C ASN A 132 -2.18 -12.61 27.67
N THR A 133 -1.32 -11.63 27.40
CA THR A 133 -0.98 -11.24 26.04
C THR A 133 0.33 -11.88 25.61
N THR A 134 0.28 -12.63 24.52
CA THR A 134 1.44 -13.28 23.91
C THR A 134 1.74 -12.66 22.54
N ILE A 135 3.02 -12.63 22.17
CA ILE A 135 3.49 -12.17 20.87
C ILE A 135 4.25 -13.33 20.23
N SER A 136 3.80 -13.73 19.04
CA SER A 136 4.42 -14.83 18.30
C SER A 136 4.86 -14.38 16.92
N CYS A 137 6.06 -14.80 16.54
CA CYS A 137 6.53 -14.85 15.17
C CYS A 137 5.92 -16.07 14.49
N LEU A 138 5.44 -15.89 13.26
CA LEU A 138 4.79 -16.93 12.44
C LEU A 138 5.61 -17.32 11.20
N GLN A 139 6.85 -16.85 11.14
CA GLN A 139 7.73 -17.07 9.99
C GLN A 139 8.49 -18.39 10.13
N GLY A 140 8.88 -18.97 9.00
CA GLY A 140 9.65 -20.21 8.97
C GLY A 140 8.80 -21.48 9.15
N PRO A 141 9.40 -22.66 8.94
CA PRO A 141 8.66 -23.92 8.83
C PRO A 141 8.24 -24.54 10.18
N GLN A 142 8.76 -24.07 11.32
CA GLN A 142 8.55 -24.68 12.63
C GLN A 142 7.32 -24.14 13.40
N GLY A 143 6.46 -23.37 12.74
CA GLY A 143 5.24 -22.83 13.34
C GLY A 143 5.47 -21.68 14.34
N PRO A 144 4.42 -21.28 15.09
CA PRO A 144 4.48 -20.12 15.97
C PRO A 144 5.53 -20.25 17.08
N HIS A 145 6.32 -19.21 17.29
CA HIS A 145 7.33 -19.15 18.34
C HIS A 145 7.53 -17.72 18.85
N LYS A 146 8.32 -17.56 19.92
CA LYS A 146 8.42 -16.29 20.65
C LYS A 146 8.85 -15.12 19.74
N GLY A 147 8.01 -14.09 19.70
CA GLY A 147 8.28 -12.82 19.05
C GLY A 147 8.22 -11.64 20.03
N GLN A 148 8.60 -10.46 19.56
CA GLN A 148 8.54 -9.20 20.29
C GLN A 148 8.12 -8.06 19.36
N ILE A 149 7.40 -7.09 19.93
CA ILE A 149 7.14 -5.78 19.32
C ILE A 149 7.83 -4.72 20.19
N PRO A 150 9.11 -4.39 19.94
CA PRO A 150 9.80 -3.36 20.70
C PRO A 150 9.14 -2.00 20.47
N LEU A 151 8.98 -1.22 21.55
CA LEU A 151 8.59 0.19 21.45
C LEU A 151 9.69 0.96 20.71
N LEU A 152 9.34 1.48 19.54
CA LEU A 152 10.09 2.56 18.91
C LEU A 152 9.67 3.88 19.58
N ASN A 153 10.55 4.89 19.57
CA ASN A 153 10.25 6.19 20.18
C ASN A 153 8.85 6.69 19.78
N ALA A 154 8.07 7.12 20.79
CA ALA A 154 6.61 7.30 20.76
C ALA A 154 6.06 8.38 19.79
N SER A 155 6.90 8.96 18.93
CA SER A 155 6.53 10.00 17.96
C SER A 155 6.41 9.50 16.53
N ALA A 156 6.73 8.24 16.25
CA ALA A 156 6.86 7.77 14.87
C ALA A 156 5.64 6.98 14.41
N ALA A 157 5.18 7.28 13.20
CA ALA A 157 4.29 6.43 12.39
C ALA A 157 5.01 5.14 11.95
N ARG A 158 5.61 4.41 12.90
CA ARG A 158 6.45 3.23 12.71
C ARG A 158 6.37 2.27 13.90
N PHE A 159 6.54 0.98 13.65
CA PHE A 159 6.80 -0.02 14.69
C PHE A 159 7.84 -1.05 14.23
N MET A 160 8.31 -1.90 15.15
CA MET A 160 9.23 -3.00 14.85
C MET A 160 8.63 -4.34 15.30
N SER A 161 8.85 -5.38 14.51
CA SER A 161 8.68 -6.77 14.94
C SER A 161 10.03 -7.47 14.96
N LYS A 162 10.23 -8.38 15.91
CA LYS A 162 11.47 -9.12 16.08
C LYS A 162 11.19 -10.56 16.50
N CYS A 163 11.78 -11.52 15.80
CA CYS A 163 11.84 -12.90 16.26
C CYS A 163 12.86 -13.09 17.41
N CYS A 164 12.52 -13.90 18.42
CA CYS A 164 13.44 -14.28 19.48
C CYS A 164 14.09 -15.65 19.29
N CYS A 165 13.71 -16.40 18.25
CA CYS A 165 14.13 -17.77 18.00
C CYS A 165 14.53 -17.97 16.52
N PRO A 166 15.57 -17.28 16.01
CA PRO A 166 15.94 -17.32 14.58
C PRO A 166 16.36 -18.72 14.09
N ASP A 167 16.78 -19.62 14.98
CA ASP A 167 17.10 -21.00 14.63
C ASP A 167 15.86 -21.77 14.12
N LEU A 168 14.66 -21.37 14.57
CA LEU A 168 13.38 -21.89 14.11
C LEU A 168 12.93 -21.29 12.77
N HIS A 169 13.84 -20.64 12.04
CA HIS A 169 13.60 -20.24 10.65
C HIS A 169 14.41 -21.06 9.67
N ARG A 170 15.34 -21.87 10.17
CA ARG A 170 16.22 -22.68 9.34
C ARG A 170 15.45 -23.88 8.80
N HIS A 171 15.60 -24.16 7.51
CA HIS A 171 15.08 -25.39 6.95
C HIS A 171 15.97 -26.56 7.40
N PRO A 172 15.40 -27.70 7.81
CA PRO A 172 16.18 -28.85 8.30
C PRO A 172 17.15 -29.41 7.25
N GLN A 173 16.88 -29.21 5.97
CA GLN A 173 17.75 -29.61 4.85
C GLN A 173 18.75 -28.53 4.41
N GLY A 174 18.88 -27.43 5.16
CA GLY A 174 19.87 -26.39 4.90
C GLY A 174 19.40 -25.26 3.98
N ARG A 175 20.29 -24.30 3.74
CA ARG A 175 19.99 -23.01 3.08
C ARG A 175 19.57 -23.14 1.62
N GLU A 176 20.11 -24.12 0.90
CA GLU A 176 19.72 -24.36 -0.49
C GLU A 176 18.22 -24.70 -0.58
N ARG A 177 17.73 -25.53 0.35
CA ARG A 177 16.30 -25.85 0.38
C ARG A 177 15.44 -24.67 0.79
N GLU A 178 15.90 -23.85 1.74
CA GLU A 178 15.25 -22.57 2.09
C GLU A 178 15.07 -21.69 0.85
N PHE A 179 16.11 -21.59 0.02
CA PHE A 179 16.08 -20.78 -1.19
C PHE A 179 15.11 -21.33 -2.24
N LEU A 180 15.13 -22.64 -2.50
CA LEU A 180 14.26 -23.26 -3.49
C LEU A 180 12.78 -23.18 -3.09
N GLU A 181 12.45 -23.41 -1.82
CA GLU A 181 11.09 -23.25 -1.32
C GLU A 181 10.63 -21.80 -1.36
N TRP A 182 11.50 -20.86 -1.00
CA TRP A 182 11.21 -19.43 -1.13
C TRP A 182 10.96 -19.02 -2.59
N CYS A 183 11.78 -19.49 -3.54
CA CYS A 183 11.57 -19.23 -4.96
C CYS A 183 10.25 -19.81 -5.47
N ARG A 184 9.87 -21.01 -5.00
CA ARG A 184 8.58 -21.63 -5.33
C ARG A 184 7.42 -20.79 -4.81
N GLU A 185 7.50 -20.28 -3.58
CA GLU A 185 6.49 -19.38 -3.00
C GLU A 185 6.38 -18.07 -3.80
N GLU A 186 7.51 -17.40 -4.08
CA GLU A 186 7.53 -16.08 -4.72
C GLU A 186 7.15 -16.10 -6.20
N MET A 187 7.51 -17.17 -6.93
CA MET A 187 7.37 -17.23 -8.39
C MET A 187 6.32 -18.21 -8.87
N GLY A 188 5.89 -19.18 -8.05
CA GLY A 188 4.92 -20.20 -8.46
C GLY A 188 5.48 -21.20 -9.49
N MET A 189 6.79 -21.24 -9.67
CA MET A 189 7.47 -22.03 -10.70
C MET A 189 8.05 -23.33 -10.14
N SER A 190 8.28 -24.31 -11.03
CA SER A 190 8.99 -25.54 -10.67
C SER A 190 10.47 -25.28 -10.37
N GLU A 191 11.11 -26.17 -9.62
CA GLU A 191 12.55 -26.07 -9.32
C GLU A 191 13.38 -26.09 -10.61
N GLU A 192 12.99 -26.89 -11.61
CA GLU A 192 13.67 -26.97 -12.90
C GLU A 192 13.60 -25.62 -13.63
N ASP A 193 12.42 -24.98 -13.68
CA ASP A 193 12.27 -23.68 -14.35
C ASP A 193 13.04 -22.57 -13.65
N ILE A 194 13.11 -22.62 -12.32
CA ILE A 194 13.96 -21.72 -11.53
C ILE A 194 15.42 -21.90 -11.96
N MET A 195 15.90 -23.13 -12.15
CA MET A 195 17.30 -23.46 -12.47
C MET A 195 17.78 -23.14 -13.89
N PHE A 196 16.93 -22.63 -14.81
CA PHE A 196 17.35 -22.28 -16.18
C PHE A 196 17.27 -20.78 -16.55
N GLN A 197 16.88 -19.87 -15.64
CA GLN A 197 16.62 -18.47 -15.99
C GLN A 197 17.60 -17.46 -15.37
N HIS A 198 17.91 -16.39 -16.11
CA HIS A 198 18.64 -15.20 -15.63
C HIS A 198 18.02 -14.57 -14.36
N MET A 199 16.73 -14.84 -14.10
CA MET A 199 16.06 -14.44 -12.86
C MET A 199 16.67 -15.06 -11.60
N GLN A 200 17.44 -16.16 -11.69
CA GLN A 200 18.10 -16.76 -10.53
C GLN A 200 18.99 -15.79 -9.77
N GLU A 201 19.80 -15.01 -10.48
CA GLU A 201 20.72 -14.09 -9.83
C GLU A 201 19.96 -13.02 -9.05
N LEU A 202 18.86 -12.51 -9.63
CA LEU A 202 17.97 -11.54 -9.00
C LEU A 202 17.24 -12.14 -7.80
N LEU A 203 16.72 -13.36 -7.93
CA LEU A 203 16.02 -14.08 -6.87
C LEU A 203 16.97 -14.43 -5.71
N PHE A 204 18.16 -14.95 -6.02
CA PHE A 204 19.17 -15.27 -5.04
C PHE A 204 19.64 -14.03 -4.28
N MET A 205 19.89 -12.93 -4.99
CA MET A 205 20.20 -11.65 -4.37
C MET A 205 19.05 -11.15 -3.47
N LYS A 206 17.80 -11.22 -3.93
CA LYS A 206 16.62 -10.83 -3.15
C LYS A 206 16.50 -11.67 -1.88
N PHE A 207 16.61 -12.99 -1.98
CA PHE A 207 16.62 -13.92 -0.85
C PHE A 207 17.73 -13.59 0.15
N MET A 208 18.96 -13.38 -0.33
CA MET A 208 20.10 -13.06 0.54
C MET A 208 19.91 -11.74 1.28
N ILE A 209 19.44 -10.69 0.60
CA ILE A 209 19.17 -9.38 1.20
C ILE A 209 18.06 -9.47 2.25
N ILE A 210 16.93 -10.11 1.93
CA ILE A 210 15.81 -10.26 2.87
C ILE A 210 16.26 -11.00 4.13
N ASN A 211 17.03 -12.09 3.96
CA ASN A 211 17.53 -12.88 5.09
C ASN A 211 18.50 -12.12 6.01
N GLN A 212 19.17 -11.06 5.54
CA GLN A 212 20.04 -10.23 6.40
C GLN A 212 19.26 -9.49 7.49
N TYR A 213 17.96 -9.28 7.31
CA TYR A 213 17.11 -8.66 8.32
C TYR A 213 16.81 -9.62 9.48
N GLN A 214 17.10 -10.92 9.33
CA GLN A 214 16.90 -11.95 10.36
C GLN A 214 15.50 -11.87 11.02
N PHE A 215 14.48 -11.61 10.20
CA PHE A 215 13.09 -11.47 10.65
C PHE A 215 12.89 -10.41 11.75
N CYS A 216 13.70 -9.36 11.66
CA CYS A 216 13.58 -8.13 12.42
C CYS A 216 13.23 -7.01 11.43
N TYR A 217 11.97 -6.58 11.46
CA TYR A 217 11.44 -5.67 10.45
C TYR A 217 10.94 -4.38 11.10
N VAL A 218 11.25 -3.26 10.45
CA VAL A 218 10.65 -1.95 10.74
C VAL A 218 9.53 -1.72 9.74
N TYR A 219 8.39 -1.28 10.24
CA TYR A 219 7.18 -1.01 9.48
C TYR A 219 6.90 0.48 9.56
N LYS A 220 6.66 1.12 8.42
CA LYS A 220 6.26 2.53 8.33
C LYS A 220 4.79 2.61 7.92
N LYS A 221 4.01 3.44 8.61
CA LYS A 221 2.58 3.60 8.35
C LYS A 221 2.37 3.99 6.89
N LEU A 222 1.46 3.29 6.23
CA LEU A 222 1.04 3.56 4.87
C LEU A 222 -0.42 4.03 4.92
N THR A 223 -0.66 5.25 4.46
CA THR A 223 -2.02 5.78 4.30
C THR A 223 -2.46 5.55 2.87
N ILE A 224 -3.53 4.78 2.70
CA ILE A 224 -4.19 4.61 1.42
C ILE A 224 -5.24 5.73 1.31
N PRO A 225 -5.23 6.55 0.25
CA PRO A 225 -6.25 7.57 0.07
C PRO A 225 -7.63 6.92 -0.13
N PRO A 226 -8.71 7.52 0.38
CA PRO A 226 -10.06 7.01 0.16
C PRO A 226 -10.42 7.08 -1.33
N HIS A 227 -11.33 6.22 -1.76
CA HIS A 227 -11.90 6.31 -3.10
C HIS A 227 -12.66 7.62 -3.27
N LEU A 228 -12.21 8.47 -4.20
CA LEU A 228 -12.90 9.70 -4.56
C LEU A 228 -13.73 9.47 -5.85
N PRO A 229 -15.00 9.90 -5.89
CA PRO A 229 -15.78 9.88 -7.12
C PRO A 229 -15.10 10.76 -8.19
N ASP A 230 -15.39 10.47 -9.46
CA ASP A 230 -14.98 11.27 -10.63
C ASP A 230 -13.48 11.35 -10.95
N GLN A 231 -12.65 10.53 -10.32
CA GLN A 231 -11.23 10.39 -10.71
C GLN A 231 -11.05 9.47 -11.92
N LEU A 232 -10.04 9.78 -12.76
CA LEU A 232 -9.71 9.03 -13.99
C LEU A 232 -9.46 7.54 -13.71
N VAL A 233 -8.65 7.29 -12.69
CA VAL A 233 -8.38 6.00 -12.07
C VAL A 233 -8.54 6.21 -10.58
N ALA A 234 -9.34 5.40 -9.89
CA ALA A 234 -9.50 5.60 -8.45
C ALA A 234 -8.15 5.42 -7.74
N PRO A 235 -7.87 6.18 -6.67
CA PRO A 235 -6.57 6.14 -6.04
C PRO A 235 -6.45 4.85 -5.22
N GLY A 236 -5.24 4.46 -4.82
CA GLY A 236 -5.00 3.24 -4.05
C GLY A 236 -3.91 2.35 -4.61
N LEU A 237 -3.91 1.08 -4.19
CA LEU A 237 -2.85 0.13 -4.49
C LEU A 237 -3.10 -0.63 -5.79
N PHE A 238 -2.04 -0.86 -6.55
CA PHE A 238 -2.05 -1.59 -7.82
C PHE A 238 -0.87 -2.55 -7.90
N LYS A 239 -1.10 -3.73 -8.47
CA LYS A 239 -0.07 -4.68 -8.92
C LYS A 239 0.33 -4.29 -10.33
N GLY A 240 1.62 -4.22 -10.64
CA GLY A 240 2.09 -3.86 -11.98
C GLY A 240 3.32 -4.63 -12.44
N THR A 241 3.48 -4.79 -13.75
CA THR A 241 4.63 -5.47 -14.34
C THR A 241 5.88 -4.58 -14.41
N TYR A 242 7.02 -5.11 -13.99
CA TYR A 242 8.32 -4.42 -13.96
C TYR A 242 9.46 -5.23 -14.61
N GLY A 243 9.19 -5.80 -15.79
CA GLY A 243 10.23 -6.51 -16.54
C GLY A 243 10.82 -7.66 -15.70
N SER A 244 12.12 -7.92 -15.82
CA SER A 244 12.80 -9.05 -15.16
C SER A 244 12.67 -9.09 -13.63
N HIS A 245 12.16 -8.03 -12.99
CA HIS A 245 11.89 -7.99 -11.56
C HIS A 245 10.53 -8.58 -11.17
N GLY A 246 9.69 -8.95 -12.15
CA GLY A 246 8.36 -9.52 -11.93
C GLY A 246 7.31 -8.45 -11.64
N LEU A 247 6.38 -8.77 -10.74
CA LEU A 247 5.32 -7.85 -10.33
C LEU A 247 5.74 -7.03 -9.11
N GLU A 248 5.37 -5.75 -9.11
CA GLU A 248 5.53 -4.84 -7.98
C GLU A 248 4.20 -4.20 -7.60
N VAL A 249 4.09 -3.77 -6.34
CA VAL A 249 2.96 -3.00 -5.84
C VAL A 249 3.29 -1.52 -5.88
N VAL A 250 2.41 -0.72 -6.46
CA VAL A 250 2.48 0.75 -6.45
C VAL A 250 1.25 1.35 -5.77
N LEU A 251 1.44 2.49 -5.12
CA LEU A 251 0.38 3.33 -4.61
C LEU A 251 0.16 4.50 -5.58
N LEU A 252 -1.00 4.53 -6.22
CA LEU A 252 -1.48 5.64 -7.03
C LEU A 252 -2.15 6.68 -6.13
N THR A 253 -1.68 7.92 -6.21
CA THR A 253 -2.25 9.08 -5.51
C THR A 253 -2.37 10.25 -6.46
N TYR A 254 -3.20 11.23 -6.11
CA TYR A 254 -3.32 12.49 -6.85
C TYR A 254 -2.75 13.64 -6.03
N ASP A 255 -2.04 14.54 -6.70
CA ASP A 255 -1.67 15.86 -6.19
C ASP A 255 -2.06 16.91 -7.23
N ARG A 256 -3.16 17.62 -6.99
CA ARG A 256 -3.77 18.55 -7.95
C ARG A 256 -4.05 17.85 -9.29
N ASN A 257 -3.31 18.21 -10.33
CA ASN A 257 -3.43 17.67 -11.69
C ASN A 257 -2.35 16.61 -11.98
N TYR A 258 -1.68 16.09 -10.96
CA TYR A 258 -0.65 15.08 -11.13
C TYR A 258 -1.09 13.74 -10.56
N ILE A 259 -0.84 12.67 -11.32
CA ILE A 259 -0.88 11.30 -10.81
C ILE A 259 0.52 10.90 -10.37
N HIS A 260 0.63 10.40 -9.14
CA HIS A 260 1.85 9.87 -8.56
C HIS A 260 1.70 8.37 -8.32
N CYS A 261 2.54 7.54 -8.95
CA CYS A 261 2.63 6.11 -8.63
C CYS A 261 3.93 5.85 -7.85
N LYS A 262 3.81 5.66 -6.54
CA LYS A 262 4.93 5.39 -5.65
C LYS A 262 5.09 3.89 -5.43
N LYS A 263 6.32 3.38 -5.55
CA LYS A 263 6.64 1.98 -5.27
C LYS A 263 6.38 1.63 -3.80
N ILE A 264 5.55 0.63 -3.54
CA ILE A 264 5.36 0.02 -2.22
C ILE A 264 6.29 -1.18 -2.05
N THR A 265 6.34 -2.02 -3.07
CA THR A 265 7.48 -2.92 -3.31
C THR A 265 8.32 -2.37 -4.45
N GLY A 266 9.59 -2.75 -4.51
CA GLY A 266 10.47 -2.32 -5.58
C GLY A 266 11.66 -3.24 -5.75
N ASP A 267 12.65 -2.75 -6.47
CA ASP A 267 13.73 -3.57 -6.98
C ASP A 267 15.08 -2.84 -6.86
N PRO A 268 16.22 -3.52 -7.11
CA PRO A 268 17.54 -2.90 -7.02
C PRO A 268 17.78 -1.74 -8.00
N ASN A 269 17.01 -1.61 -9.07
CA ASN A 269 17.08 -0.50 -10.00
C ASN A 269 16.23 0.66 -9.48
N VAL A 270 14.94 0.45 -9.21
CA VAL A 270 14.04 1.46 -8.62
C VAL A 270 13.49 0.95 -7.29
N PRO A 271 14.08 1.37 -6.15
CA PRO A 271 13.70 0.86 -4.85
C PRO A 271 12.26 1.21 -4.44
N ALA A 272 11.74 0.43 -3.49
CA ALA A 272 10.55 0.77 -2.74
C ALA A 272 10.65 2.19 -2.16
N SER A 273 9.50 2.85 -2.04
CA SER A 273 9.32 4.25 -1.70
C SER A 273 9.73 5.28 -2.75
N GLN A 274 10.25 4.89 -3.92
CA GLN A 274 10.52 5.83 -5.01
C GLN A 274 9.25 6.16 -5.81
N LEU A 275 9.20 7.37 -6.38
CA LEU A 275 8.15 7.80 -7.32
C LEU A 275 8.45 7.21 -8.70
N SER A 276 7.81 6.08 -9.02
CA SER A 276 8.06 5.33 -10.26
C SER A 276 7.47 5.99 -11.49
N VAL A 277 6.27 6.58 -11.38
CA VAL A 277 5.56 7.23 -12.48
C VAL A 277 4.98 8.55 -11.99
N LEU A 278 5.12 9.60 -12.82
CA LEU A 278 4.52 10.93 -12.65
C LEU A 278 3.81 11.27 -13.95
N VAL A 279 2.58 11.77 -13.87
CA VAL A 279 1.75 12.09 -15.03
C VAL A 279 1.12 13.46 -14.83
N ASP A 280 1.17 14.35 -15.82
CA ASP A 280 0.35 15.57 -15.83
C ASP A 280 -0.98 15.25 -16.52
N THR A 281 -2.10 15.48 -15.84
CA THR A 281 -3.44 15.17 -16.35
C THR A 281 -4.12 16.36 -17.01
N LYS A 282 -3.44 17.50 -17.21
CA LYS A 282 -4.02 18.69 -17.84
C LYS A 282 -4.34 18.49 -19.32
N LYS A 283 -3.48 17.80 -20.05
CA LYS A 283 -3.57 17.65 -21.51
C LYS A 283 -3.67 16.17 -21.89
N PRO A 284 -4.86 15.68 -22.24
CA PRO A 284 -4.99 14.33 -22.77
C PRO A 284 -4.42 14.25 -24.18
N LEU A 285 -3.69 13.16 -24.44
CA LEU A 285 -3.12 12.81 -25.73
C LEU A 285 -4.14 12.00 -26.53
N ILE A 286 -4.54 12.51 -27.69
CA ILE A 286 -5.46 11.85 -28.62
C ILE A 286 -4.64 11.38 -29.82
N LEU A 287 -4.61 10.08 -30.07
CA LEU A 287 -3.85 9.46 -31.15
C LEU A 287 -4.75 8.53 -31.96
N ASP A 288 -4.62 8.58 -33.28
CA ASP A 288 -5.16 7.53 -34.13
C ASP A 288 -4.33 6.24 -34.05
N GLU A 289 -4.76 5.18 -34.73
CA GLU A 289 -4.11 3.88 -34.67
C GLU A 289 -2.73 3.89 -35.36
N GLU A 290 -2.55 4.66 -36.43
CA GLU A 290 -1.30 4.77 -37.19
C GLU A 290 -0.20 5.43 -36.33
N GLN A 291 -0.54 6.54 -35.67
CA GLN A 291 0.31 7.24 -34.71
C GLN A 291 0.69 6.38 -33.50
N GLN A 292 -0.10 5.35 -33.17
CA GLN A 292 0.17 4.47 -32.05
C GLN A 292 1.09 3.30 -32.42
N VAL A 293 1.02 2.79 -33.65
CA VAL A 293 1.77 1.60 -34.06
C VAL A 293 3.18 1.93 -34.57
N ASP A 294 3.39 3.09 -35.19
CA ASP A 294 4.70 3.54 -35.65
C ASP A 294 5.46 4.27 -34.52
N PRO A 295 6.61 3.76 -34.04
CA PRO A 295 7.41 4.43 -33.03
C PRO A 295 7.88 5.85 -33.39
N ALA A 296 8.09 6.15 -34.67
CA ALA A 296 8.52 7.48 -35.11
C ALA A 296 7.37 8.50 -35.03
N GLU A 297 6.18 8.11 -35.46
CA GLU A 297 4.97 8.93 -35.35
C GLU A 297 4.57 9.15 -33.89
N LEU A 298 4.68 8.11 -33.06
CA LEU A 298 4.44 8.20 -31.62
C LEU A 298 5.39 9.20 -30.96
N ALA A 299 6.69 9.13 -31.28
CA ALA A 299 7.68 10.06 -30.75
C ALA A 299 7.38 11.50 -31.17
N ARG A 300 7.02 11.72 -32.44
CA ARG A 300 6.64 13.05 -32.95
C ARG A 300 5.44 13.62 -32.20
N ALA A 301 4.39 12.83 -32.01
CA ALA A 301 3.19 13.25 -31.27
C ALA A 301 3.49 13.54 -29.79
N THR A 302 4.43 12.82 -29.19
CA THR A 302 4.89 13.07 -27.81
C THR A 302 5.61 14.41 -27.71
N GLU A 303 6.56 14.67 -28.62
CA GLU A 303 7.31 15.93 -28.65
C GLU A 303 6.43 17.15 -28.95
N GLU A 304 5.42 17.00 -29.82
CA GLU A 304 4.45 18.05 -30.11
C GLU A 304 3.65 18.42 -28.84
N ALA A 305 3.18 17.43 -28.09
CA ALA A 305 2.48 17.64 -26.83
C ALA A 305 3.36 18.37 -25.79
N ASP A 306 4.63 18.00 -25.68
CA ASP A 306 5.58 18.62 -24.75
C ASP A 306 5.90 20.09 -25.13
N LYS A 307 6.10 20.39 -26.42
CA LYS A 307 6.37 21.76 -26.92
C LYS A 307 5.21 22.71 -26.63
N GLU A 308 3.98 22.26 -26.82
CA GLU A 308 2.79 23.06 -26.50
C GLU A 308 2.69 23.36 -24.99
N GLU A 309 3.25 22.53 -24.10
CA GLU A 309 3.32 22.80 -22.66
C GLU A 309 4.34 23.89 -22.31
N GLU A 310 5.51 23.88 -22.93
CA GLU A 310 6.53 24.92 -22.70
C GLU A 310 6.05 26.30 -23.14
N GLU A 311 5.34 26.40 -24.27
CA GLU A 311 4.76 27.66 -24.76
C GLU A 311 3.61 28.17 -23.87
N THR A 312 2.80 27.28 -23.30
CA THR A 312 1.70 27.67 -22.40
C THR A 312 2.18 28.04 -20.99
N ASN A 313 3.23 27.39 -20.47
CA ASN A 313 3.82 27.74 -19.17
C ASN A 313 4.83 28.89 -19.26
N GLY A 314 5.46 29.13 -20.42
CA GLY A 314 6.44 30.20 -20.65
C GLY A 314 5.89 31.62 -20.53
N ASN A 315 4.57 31.81 -20.62
CA ASN A 315 3.91 33.11 -20.42
C ASN A 315 3.61 33.45 -18.95
N SER A 316 4.04 32.61 -17.99
CA SER A 316 3.84 32.85 -16.55
C SER A 316 5.14 32.78 -15.74
N ALA A 317 6.27 33.22 -16.30
CA ALA A 317 7.55 33.27 -15.60
C ALA A 317 7.98 34.71 -15.28
N SER A 318 7.34 35.32 -14.28
CA SER A 318 7.97 36.35 -13.44
C SER A 318 7.42 36.25 -12.02
N CYS A 319 8.13 35.52 -11.15
CA CYS A 319 8.23 35.85 -9.73
C CYS A 319 9.31 34.98 -9.07
N ASN A 320 10.46 35.60 -8.83
CA ASN A 320 11.35 35.23 -7.73
C ASN A 320 11.10 36.24 -6.61
N THR A 321 10.63 35.82 -5.44
CA THR A 321 11.31 36.01 -4.13
C THR A 321 10.43 35.62 -2.93
N ASN A 322 11.10 34.95 -1.99
CA ASN A 322 10.81 34.62 -0.59
C ASN A 322 9.81 35.50 0.19
N GLN A 323 8.80 34.88 0.81
CA GLN A 323 8.55 34.78 2.27
C GLN A 323 7.10 34.32 2.58
N PRO A 324 6.84 33.68 3.74
CA PRO A 324 5.51 33.15 4.08
C PRO A 324 4.62 34.21 4.74
N GLN A 325 3.36 34.30 4.31
CA GLN A 325 2.31 34.97 5.06
C GLN A 325 1.05 34.12 5.15
N GLU A 326 0.48 34.16 6.35
CA GLU A 326 -0.69 33.45 6.84
C GLU A 326 -2.01 34.00 6.27
N GLY A 327 -3.02 33.13 6.22
CA GLY A 327 -4.42 33.47 6.46
C GLY A 327 -5.30 33.67 5.23
N GLY A 328 -6.46 32.99 5.25
CA GLY A 328 -7.65 33.42 4.49
C GLY A 328 -8.33 32.31 3.69
N ALA A 329 -9.38 31.75 4.28
CA ALA A 329 -10.32 30.86 3.60
C ALA A 329 -11.14 31.60 2.53
N SER A 330 -11.32 30.99 1.36
CA SER A 330 -12.51 31.16 0.54
C SER A 330 -12.54 30.06 -0.52
N GLY A 331 -13.58 29.24 -0.47
CA GLY A 331 -13.88 28.26 -1.50
C GLY A 331 -14.25 28.93 -2.82
N SER A 332 -13.85 28.30 -3.90
CA SER A 332 -14.36 28.58 -5.23
C SER A 332 -14.40 27.28 -6.02
N ASP A 333 -15.62 26.92 -6.39
CA ASP A 333 -15.99 25.79 -7.23
C ASP A 333 -15.16 25.74 -8.52
N HIS A 334 -14.38 24.68 -8.69
CA HIS A 334 -13.74 24.36 -9.96
C HIS A 334 -14.64 23.41 -10.74
N ASN A 335 -15.63 23.99 -11.44
CA ASN A 335 -16.33 23.31 -12.51
C ASN A 335 -15.41 23.32 -13.75
N VAL A 336 -14.61 22.27 -13.91
CA VAL A 336 -13.84 22.03 -15.14
C VAL A 336 -14.84 21.88 -16.27
N SER A 337 -14.78 22.80 -17.23
CA SER A 337 -15.64 22.79 -18.40
C SER A 337 -15.37 21.51 -19.21
N GLN A 338 -16.33 20.60 -19.22
CA GLN A 338 -16.35 19.41 -20.08
C GLN A 338 -16.46 19.84 -21.54
N GLN A 339 -15.35 20.22 -22.16
CA GLN A 339 -15.25 20.17 -23.61
C GLN A 339 -15.23 18.70 -24.03
N HIS A 340 -15.98 18.38 -25.09
CA HIS A 340 -16.21 17.03 -25.63
C HIS A 340 -14.89 16.28 -25.88
N LEU A 341 -14.39 15.61 -24.85
CA LEU A 341 -13.31 14.63 -24.95
C LEU A 341 -13.91 13.36 -25.56
N PRO A 342 -13.24 12.70 -26.52
CA PRO A 342 -13.68 11.41 -27.03
C PRO A 342 -13.87 10.44 -25.87
N GLN A 343 -15.00 9.72 -25.87
CA GLN A 343 -15.41 8.84 -24.76
C GLN A 343 -14.44 7.66 -24.56
N SER A 344 -13.67 7.32 -25.60
CA SER A 344 -12.55 6.38 -25.62
C SER A 344 -11.78 6.52 -26.93
N GLN A 345 -10.54 6.01 -26.98
CA GLN A 345 -9.75 5.89 -28.21
C GLN A 345 -9.17 4.46 -28.34
N PRO A 346 -8.82 3.99 -29.55
CA PRO A 346 -8.09 2.74 -29.75
C PRO A 346 -6.80 2.71 -28.92
N PHE A 347 -6.37 1.52 -28.51
CA PHE A 347 -5.09 1.30 -27.87
C PHE A 347 -4.32 0.20 -28.58
N ALA A 348 -3.21 0.59 -29.21
CA ALA A 348 -2.24 -0.33 -29.80
C ALA A 348 -0.86 -0.12 -29.18
N ILE A 349 -0.08 -1.21 -29.12
CA ILE A 349 1.33 -1.16 -28.72
C ILE A 349 2.16 -0.89 -29.97
N PRO A 350 3.16 0.01 -29.92
CA PRO A 350 4.01 0.30 -31.07
C PRO A 350 4.85 -0.91 -31.50
N GLU A 351 5.21 -0.96 -32.78
CA GLU A 351 6.02 -2.05 -33.32
C GLU A 351 7.37 -2.16 -32.59
N GLY A 352 7.74 -3.38 -32.23
CA GLY A 352 8.99 -3.67 -31.51
C GLY A 352 8.96 -3.38 -30.01
N PHE A 353 7.85 -2.87 -29.46
CA PHE A 353 7.68 -2.75 -28.01
C PHE A 353 7.31 -4.11 -27.40
N ARG A 354 7.83 -4.36 -26.20
CA ARG A 354 7.60 -5.60 -25.45
C ARG A 354 6.44 -5.44 -24.48
N GLU A 355 5.65 -6.50 -24.38
CA GLU A 355 4.62 -6.67 -23.35
C GLU A 355 4.78 -8.07 -22.73
N ARG A 356 4.27 -8.26 -21.50
CA ARG A 356 4.52 -9.47 -20.70
C ARG A 356 3.52 -10.62 -20.91
N GLY A 357 2.89 -10.69 -22.08
CA GLY A 357 1.88 -11.69 -22.40
C GLY A 357 0.58 -11.50 -21.61
N ILE A 358 0.27 -10.27 -21.19
CA ILE A 358 -0.95 -9.96 -20.42
C ILE A 358 -2.04 -9.53 -21.38
N ASN A 359 -3.26 -10.02 -21.17
CA ASN A 359 -4.42 -9.47 -21.85
C ASN A 359 -4.71 -8.06 -21.33
N TYR A 360 -4.40 -7.05 -22.14
CA TYR A 360 -4.79 -5.66 -21.90
C TYR A 360 -5.90 -5.23 -22.87
N PRO A 361 -6.77 -4.28 -22.46
CA PRO A 361 -7.80 -3.75 -23.34
C PRO A 361 -7.21 -3.09 -24.59
N LYS A 362 -7.87 -3.27 -25.74
CA LYS A 362 -7.50 -2.66 -27.04
C LYS A 362 -8.10 -1.27 -27.25
N THR A 363 -8.69 -0.70 -26.20
CA THR A 363 -9.19 0.67 -26.15
C THR A 363 -8.81 1.26 -24.80
N CYS A 364 -8.67 2.58 -24.73
CA CYS A 364 -8.43 3.30 -23.48
C CYS A 364 -9.41 4.48 -23.37
N LYS A 365 -9.78 4.83 -22.14
CA LYS A 365 -10.61 6.01 -21.86
C LYS A 365 -9.85 7.29 -22.14
N MET A 366 -8.61 7.37 -21.66
CA MET A 366 -7.74 8.54 -21.80
C MET A 366 -6.28 8.12 -21.84
N ARG A 367 -5.44 8.96 -22.44
CA ARG A 367 -3.98 8.80 -22.51
C ARG A 367 -3.35 10.15 -22.16
N PHE A 368 -2.21 10.14 -21.47
CA PHE A 368 -1.50 11.34 -21.05
C PHE A 368 0.01 11.15 -21.21
N CYS A 369 0.74 12.24 -21.47
CA CYS A 369 2.18 12.26 -21.31
C CYS A 369 2.53 12.13 -19.83
N GLY A 370 3.58 11.38 -19.56
CA GLY A 370 4.12 11.20 -18.22
C GLY A 370 5.59 10.82 -18.30
N THR A 371 6.18 10.66 -17.13
CA THR A 371 7.57 10.25 -17.02
C THR A 371 7.72 9.12 -16.03
N GLY A 372 8.55 8.15 -16.38
CA GLY A 372 8.92 7.03 -15.53
C GLY A 372 10.32 7.23 -14.95
N LEU A 373 10.52 6.85 -13.69
CA LEU A 373 11.86 6.84 -13.08
C LEU A 373 12.56 5.54 -13.45
N ILE A 374 13.77 5.64 -14.00
CA ILE A 374 14.67 4.52 -14.27
C ILE A 374 16.02 4.76 -13.58
N ALA A 375 16.77 3.67 -13.36
CA ALA A 375 18.15 3.76 -12.88
C ALA A 375 18.90 2.47 -13.21
N GLY A 376 20.23 2.54 -13.16
CA GLY A 376 21.09 1.36 -13.16
C GLY A 376 20.96 0.57 -11.85
N HIS A 377 21.56 -0.63 -11.82
CA HIS A 377 21.56 -1.48 -10.65
C HIS A 377 22.14 -0.74 -9.42
N GLY A 378 21.55 -0.95 -8.24
CA GLY A 378 21.89 -0.21 -7.02
C GLY A 378 21.35 1.22 -6.99
N PHE A 379 20.29 1.51 -7.76
CA PHE A 379 19.71 2.84 -7.95
C PHE A 379 20.74 3.88 -8.40
N THR A 380 21.61 3.48 -9.33
CA THR A 380 22.71 4.31 -9.82
C THR A 380 22.26 5.20 -10.98
N SER A 381 22.68 6.47 -10.96
CA SER A 381 22.37 7.48 -11.98
C SER A 381 20.86 7.55 -12.34
N PRO A 382 19.96 7.77 -11.35
CA PRO A 382 18.54 7.79 -11.62
C PRO A 382 18.14 8.97 -12.52
N SER A 383 17.27 8.70 -13.49
CA SER A 383 16.74 9.70 -14.42
C SER A 383 15.27 9.43 -14.74
N ARG A 384 14.56 10.48 -15.17
CA ARG A 384 13.18 10.35 -15.64
C ARG A 384 13.19 10.24 -17.16
N THR A 385 12.42 9.29 -17.70
CA THR A 385 12.27 9.06 -19.14
C THR A 385 10.82 9.24 -19.55
N PRO A 386 10.55 9.72 -20.78
CA PRO A 386 9.19 9.96 -21.25
C PRO A 386 8.42 8.65 -21.44
N GLY A 387 7.11 8.74 -21.25
CA GLY A 387 6.19 7.62 -21.38
C GLY A 387 4.74 8.05 -21.49
N HIS A 388 3.87 7.13 -21.89
CA HIS A 388 2.43 7.37 -21.95
C HIS A 388 1.72 6.66 -20.82
N PHE A 389 0.99 7.41 -20.01
CA PHE A 389 0.03 6.86 -19.05
C PHE A 389 -1.28 6.59 -19.77
N VAL A 390 -1.79 5.37 -19.67
CA VAL A 390 -2.94 4.87 -20.43
C VAL A 390 -4.01 4.40 -19.46
N VAL A 391 -5.16 5.06 -19.45
CA VAL A 391 -6.29 4.69 -18.58
C VAL A 391 -7.20 3.72 -19.31
N PHE A 392 -7.22 2.46 -18.90
CA PHE A 392 -8.13 1.47 -19.49
C PHE A 392 -9.53 1.55 -18.85
N ASP A 393 -9.57 1.51 -17.52
CA ASP A 393 -10.78 1.67 -16.73
C ASP A 393 -10.46 2.21 -15.33
N ASN A 394 -11.42 2.17 -14.39
CA ASN A 394 -11.24 2.74 -13.05
C ASN A 394 -10.23 1.95 -12.18
N ASN A 395 -9.94 0.71 -12.56
CA ASN A 395 -9.15 -0.28 -11.82
C ASN A 395 -7.92 -0.77 -12.59
N ASN A 396 -7.79 -0.42 -13.86
CA ASN A 396 -6.69 -0.87 -14.71
C ASN A 396 -6.10 0.31 -15.51
N PHE A 397 -4.77 0.38 -15.53
CA PHE A 397 -4.04 1.35 -16.33
C PHE A 397 -2.74 0.75 -16.87
N GLY A 398 -2.12 1.42 -17.83
CA GLY A 398 -0.81 1.07 -18.38
C GLY A 398 0.15 2.25 -18.33
N PHE A 399 1.44 1.94 -18.37
CA PHE A 399 2.48 2.92 -18.63
C PHE A 399 3.41 2.41 -19.74
N LEU A 400 3.40 3.10 -20.87
CA LEU A 400 4.23 2.79 -22.03
C LEU A 400 5.56 3.53 -21.93
N TRP A 401 6.63 2.80 -21.65
CA TRP A 401 7.99 3.32 -21.52
C TRP A 401 8.61 3.48 -22.92
N LEU A 402 8.81 4.72 -23.38
CA LEU A 402 9.26 4.98 -24.76
C LEU A 402 10.72 4.55 -24.96
N GLU A 403 11.61 4.95 -24.06
CA GLU A 403 13.04 4.61 -24.16
C GLU A 403 13.29 3.11 -23.96
N LEU A 404 12.53 2.47 -23.06
CA LEU A 404 12.67 1.03 -22.80
C LEU A 404 11.92 0.15 -23.82
N ARG A 405 11.11 0.76 -24.69
CA ARG A 405 10.22 0.07 -25.64
C ARG A 405 9.41 -1.03 -24.94
N SER A 406 8.72 -0.69 -23.87
CA SER A 406 8.04 -1.66 -23.00
C SER A 406 6.72 -1.12 -22.48
N LEU A 407 5.72 -1.99 -22.33
CA LEU A 407 4.47 -1.67 -21.63
C LEU A 407 4.46 -2.30 -20.23
N SER A 408 4.27 -1.48 -19.21
CA SER A 408 3.83 -1.94 -17.89
C SER A 408 2.31 -1.88 -17.78
N VAL A 409 1.68 -2.94 -17.29
CA VAL A 409 0.23 -3.01 -17.05
C VAL A 409 -0.01 -3.09 -15.55
N TYR A 410 -1.01 -2.38 -15.06
CA TYR A 410 -1.34 -2.26 -13.65
C TYR A 410 -2.81 -2.59 -13.40
N SER A 411 -3.07 -3.39 -12.38
CA SER A 411 -4.41 -3.78 -11.94
C SER A 411 -4.59 -3.58 -10.44
N ARG A 412 -5.77 -3.10 -10.04
CA ARG A 412 -6.08 -2.74 -8.65
C ARG A 412 -5.92 -3.93 -7.69
N VAL A 413 -5.42 -3.64 -6.50
CA VAL A 413 -5.49 -4.52 -5.32
C VAL A 413 -6.93 -4.47 -4.78
N MET A 414 -7.61 -5.62 -4.76
CA MET A 414 -9.04 -5.72 -4.42
C MET A 414 -9.27 -6.05 -2.95
N GLU A 415 -8.21 -6.44 -2.25
CA GLU A 415 -8.19 -6.69 -0.82
C GLU A 415 -8.52 -5.39 -0.06
N ASN A 416 -9.39 -5.50 0.94
CA ASN A 416 -9.72 -4.38 1.81
C ASN A 416 -8.54 -4.13 2.77
N LEU A 417 -7.83 -3.01 2.56
CA LEU A 417 -6.62 -2.62 3.28
C LEU A 417 -6.68 -1.14 3.72
N ASP A 418 -7.85 -0.52 3.65
CA ASP A 418 -8.10 0.89 3.94
C ASP A 418 -8.46 1.17 5.42
#